data_AF-A0A4U2Y5R9-F1
#
_entry.id   AF-A0A4U2Y5R9-F1
#
_cell.length_a   1.000
_cell.length_b   1.000
_cell.length_c   1.000
_cell.angle_alpha   90.00
_cell.angle_beta   90.00
_cell.angle_gamma   90.00
#
_symmetry.space_group_name_H-M   'P 1'
#
loop_
_entity.id
_entity.type
_entity.pdbx_description
1 polymer ?
#
loop_
_entity_poly.entity_id
_entity_poly.type
_entity_poly.pdbx_seq_one_letter_code
_entity_poly.pdbx_strand_id
1 'polypeptide(L)'
;MRTSTRRKTNRSISPAVIVHTAQPIEQRPDPNQLIQQLAQQMAQALFQQQHVQPVQNRRNTLTVKEALEEVFENSISEYKLYAMLRAGEIPHVKIGAKYLLRRESLEAWMRQQEQGAGS
;
A
#
# COMPACT_ATOMS: atom_id res chain seq x y z
N MET A 1 -12.14 -60.91 -79.55
CA MET A 1 -13.35 -60.09 -79.32
C MET A 1 -13.07 -59.11 -78.18
N ARG A 2 -13.33 -57.81 -78.42
CA ARG A 2 -13.88 -56.75 -77.53
C ARG A 2 -13.28 -56.60 -76.11
N THR A 3 -12.89 -55.45 -75.55
CA THR A 3 -12.92 -54.00 -75.85
C THR A 3 -12.25 -53.26 -74.66
N SER A 4 -11.65 -52.08 -74.90
CA SER A 4 -11.66 -50.81 -74.12
C SER A 4 -11.73 -50.81 -72.57
N THR A 5 -11.13 -49.91 -71.77
CA THR A 5 -10.98 -48.45 -71.95
C THR A 5 -10.07 -47.83 -70.85
N ARG A 6 -9.13 -46.99 -71.28
CA ARG A 6 -8.62 -45.69 -70.77
C ARG A 6 -9.16 -45.06 -69.45
N ARG A 7 -8.25 -44.55 -68.60
CA ARG A 7 -8.15 -43.18 -67.96
C ARG A 7 -6.93 -43.17 -67.01
N LYS A 8 -5.81 -42.46 -67.23
CA LYS A 8 -5.50 -41.00 -67.18
C LYS A 8 -5.64 -40.35 -65.79
N THR A 9 -4.51 -40.07 -65.12
CA THR A 9 -4.14 -38.87 -64.31
C THR A 9 -2.72 -39.09 -63.76
N ASN A 10 -1.66 -38.47 -64.29
CA ASN A 10 -1.15 -37.15 -63.91
C ASN A 10 -1.08 -36.92 -62.39
N ARG A 11 0.10 -37.18 -61.78
CA ARG A 11 0.55 -36.47 -60.59
C ARG A 11 2.06 -36.27 -60.67
N SER A 12 2.40 -35.06 -60.30
CA SER A 12 3.60 -34.30 -60.60
C SER A 12 4.14 -33.79 -59.27
N ILE A 13 5.47 -33.74 -59.12
CA ILE A 13 6.21 -32.88 -58.15
C ILE A 13 6.11 -33.46 -56.71
N SER A 14 7.16 -33.51 -55.87
CA SER A 14 8.16 -32.48 -55.59
C SER A 14 9.45 -33.07 -54.99
N PRO A 15 10.60 -32.39 -55.16
CA PRO A 15 11.81 -32.65 -54.42
C PRO A 15 11.81 -31.97 -53.03
N ALA A 16 12.70 -32.48 -52.16
CA ALA A 16 13.30 -31.85 -50.99
C ALA A 16 12.42 -31.62 -49.75
N VAL A 17 12.99 -31.86 -48.55
CA VAL A 17 13.43 -30.82 -47.61
C VAL A 17 14.33 -31.52 -46.59
N ILE A 18 15.65 -31.26 -46.64
CA ILE A 18 16.54 -31.56 -45.51
C ILE A 18 16.33 -30.41 -44.51
N VAL A 19 15.63 -30.71 -43.42
CA VAL A 19 15.43 -29.78 -42.30
C VAL A 19 16.76 -29.62 -41.58
N HIS A 20 17.46 -28.51 -41.84
CA HIS A 20 18.54 -28.07 -40.97
C HIS A 20 17.88 -27.42 -39.75
N THR A 21 17.84 -28.13 -38.63
CA THR A 21 17.51 -27.51 -37.35
C THR A 21 18.68 -26.59 -36.97
N ALA A 22 18.49 -25.28 -37.17
CA ALA A 22 19.39 -24.27 -36.64
C ALA A 22 19.43 -24.41 -35.11
N GLN A 23 20.61 -24.64 -34.55
CA GLN A 23 20.80 -24.64 -33.10
C GLN A 23 20.61 -23.20 -32.58
N PRO A 24 19.85 -22.99 -31.50
CA PRO A 24 19.72 -21.66 -30.90
C PRO A 24 21.08 -21.24 -30.34
N ILE A 25 21.55 -20.10 -30.81
CA ILE A 25 22.80 -19.49 -30.37
C ILE A 25 22.54 -18.96 -28.95
N GLU A 26 23.06 -19.62 -27.91
CA GLU A 26 23.02 -19.07 -26.56
C GLU A 26 23.86 -17.78 -26.54
N GLN A 27 23.17 -16.64 -26.61
CA GLN A 27 23.77 -15.32 -26.44
C GLN A 27 24.27 -15.20 -25.00
N ARG A 28 25.58 -15.33 -24.83
CA ARG A 28 26.26 -15.06 -23.58
C ARG A 28 25.99 -13.59 -23.20
N PRO A 29 25.41 -13.31 -22.02
CA PRO A 29 25.02 -11.95 -21.67
C PRO A 29 26.26 -11.05 -21.64
N ASP A 30 26.16 -9.89 -22.30
CA ASP A 30 27.23 -8.91 -22.33
C ASP A 30 27.63 -8.51 -20.89
N PRO A 31 28.94 -8.39 -20.59
CA PRO A 31 29.41 -8.05 -19.25
C PRO A 31 28.86 -6.71 -18.73
N ASN A 32 28.60 -5.76 -19.64
CA ASN A 32 27.99 -4.47 -19.30
C ASN A 32 26.51 -4.60 -18.88
N GLN A 33 25.78 -5.58 -19.42
CA GLN A 33 24.40 -5.83 -19.03
C GLN A 33 24.32 -6.41 -17.61
N LEU A 34 25.25 -7.28 -17.24
CA LEU A 34 25.35 -7.83 -15.88
C LEU A 34 25.61 -6.75 -14.83
N ILE A 35 26.48 -5.78 -15.14
CA ILE A 35 26.78 -4.65 -14.25
C ILE A 35 25.55 -3.75 -14.08
N GLN A 36 24.81 -3.48 -15.15
CA GLN A 36 23.56 -2.70 -15.07
C GLN A 36 22.48 -3.44 -14.28
N GLN A 37 22.36 -4.76 -14.45
CA GLN A 37 21.40 -5.57 -13.70
C GLN A 37 21.70 -5.54 -12.21
N LEU A 38 22.97 -5.65 -11.82
CA LEU A 38 23.39 -5.56 -10.43
C LEU A 38 23.10 -4.17 -9.84
N ALA A 39 23.43 -3.10 -10.58
CA ALA A 39 23.14 -1.73 -10.16
C ALA A 39 21.62 -1.50 -9.94
N GLN A 40 20.77 -2.04 -10.82
CA GLN A 40 19.32 -1.97 -10.68
C GLN A 40 18.82 -2.76 -9.46
N GLN A 41 19.34 -3.96 -9.21
CA GLN A 41 18.97 -4.75 -8.03
C GLN A 41 19.34 -4.03 -6.72
N MET A 42 20.51 -3.39 -6.67
CA MET A 42 20.92 -2.62 -5.50
C MET A 42 20.06 -1.37 -5.30
N ALA A 43 19.69 -0.66 -6.37
CA ALA A 43 18.80 0.49 -6.30
C ALA A 43 17.41 0.09 -5.76
N GLN A 44 16.88 -1.06 -6.18
CA GLN A 44 15.61 -1.60 -5.67
C GLN A 44 15.70 -2.00 -4.19
N ALA A 45 16.82 -2.58 -3.75
CA ALA A 45 17.03 -2.95 -2.35
C ALA A 45 17.11 -1.72 -1.43
N LEU A 46 17.76 -0.63 -1.88
CA LEU A 46 17.83 0.62 -1.14
C LEU A 46 16.46 1.31 -1.02
N PHE A 47 15.63 1.26 -2.06
CA PHE A 47 14.29 1.84 -2.03
C PHE A 47 13.39 1.18 -0.98
N GLN A 48 13.50 -0.15 -0.79
CA GLN A 48 12.73 -0.86 0.23
C GLN A 48 13.09 -0.46 1.67
N GLN A 49 14.30 0.04 1.91
CA GLN A 49 14.74 0.43 3.26
C GLN A 49 14.25 1.82 3.69
N GLN A 50 13.74 2.65 2.78
CA GLN A 50 13.37 4.04 3.10
C GLN A 50 11.92 4.23 3.58
N HIS A 51 11.12 3.16 3.69
CA HIS A 51 9.74 3.26 4.21
C HIS A 51 9.69 3.16 5.74
N VAL A 52 10.63 3.79 6.44
CA VAL A 52 10.48 4.06 7.88
C VAL A 52 9.64 5.33 7.99
N GLN A 53 8.32 5.16 7.98
CA GLN A 53 7.41 6.27 8.28
C GLN A 53 7.86 6.90 9.60
N PRO A 54 7.97 8.23 9.70
CA PRO A 54 8.17 8.86 10.98
C PRO A 54 6.89 8.59 11.77
N VAL A 55 6.92 7.58 12.65
CA VAL A 55 5.96 7.46 13.73
C VAL A 55 6.22 8.69 14.58
N GLN A 56 5.57 9.79 14.21
CA GLN A 56 5.44 10.97 15.05
C GLN A 56 4.96 10.40 16.37
N ASN A 57 5.83 10.39 17.38
CA ASN A 57 5.55 9.95 18.73
C ASN A 57 4.60 10.99 19.35
N ARG A 58 3.40 11.09 18.76
CA ARG A 58 2.32 11.89 19.27
C ARG A 58 1.93 11.17 20.55
N ARG A 59 2.25 11.81 21.66
CA ARG A 59 1.94 11.29 22.99
C ARG A 59 0.48 10.85 22.96
N ASN A 60 0.23 9.58 23.25
CA ASN A 60 -1.15 9.08 23.30
C ASN A 60 -1.94 9.81 24.41
N THR A 61 -1.21 10.37 25.39
CA THR A 61 -1.78 11.16 26.48
C THR A 61 -1.46 12.65 26.31
N LEU A 62 -2.52 13.46 26.34
CA LEU A 62 -2.53 14.90 26.21
C LEU A 62 -2.89 15.53 27.56
N THR A 63 -2.31 16.70 27.82
CA THR A 63 -2.79 17.61 28.86
C THR A 63 -4.02 18.38 28.38
N VAL A 64 -4.69 19.09 29.29
CA VAL A 64 -5.87 19.90 28.97
C VAL A 64 -5.57 20.93 27.87
N LYS A 65 -4.40 21.57 27.92
CA LYS A 65 -3.98 22.55 26.90
C LYS A 65 -3.70 21.91 25.54
N GLU A 66 -2.95 20.82 25.52
CA GLU A 66 -2.67 20.07 24.29
C GLU A 66 -3.97 19.52 23.66
N ALA A 67 -4.92 19.02 24.48
CA ALA A 67 -6.21 18.57 23.97
C ALA A 67 -7.04 19.72 23.39
N LEU A 68 -7.01 20.90 24.01
CA LEU A 68 -7.70 22.09 23.50
C LEU A 68 -7.21 22.48 22.10
N GLU A 69 -5.89 22.47 21.89
CA GLU A 69 -5.26 22.85 20.64
C GLU A 69 -5.37 21.75 19.58
N GLU A 70 -5.11 20.49 19.94
CA GLU A 70 -4.96 19.40 18.97
C GLU A 70 -6.25 18.63 18.66
N VAL A 71 -7.24 18.65 19.55
CA VAL A 71 -8.48 17.86 19.40
C VAL A 71 -9.69 18.77 19.23
N PHE A 72 -9.78 19.81 20.06
CA PHE A 72 -10.88 20.77 19.97
C PHE A 72 -10.59 21.95 19.05
N GLU A 73 -9.37 22.06 18.50
CA GLU A 73 -8.95 23.15 17.59
C GLU A 73 -9.31 24.55 18.13
N ASN A 74 -9.20 24.75 19.45
CA ASN A 74 -9.61 25.97 20.16
C ASN A 74 -11.10 26.37 19.99
N SER A 75 -11.97 25.43 19.64
CA SER A 75 -13.42 25.66 19.49
C SER A 75 -14.14 25.93 20.82
N ILE A 76 -13.53 25.53 21.95
CA ILE A 76 -14.05 25.77 23.30
C ILE A 76 -13.00 26.42 24.18
N SER A 77 -13.44 27.07 25.26
CA SER A 77 -12.52 27.66 26.24
C SER A 77 -11.94 26.61 27.19
N GLU A 78 -10.72 26.84 27.67
CA GLU A 78 -10.06 25.98 28.68
C GLU A 78 -10.94 25.82 29.93
N TYR A 79 -11.62 26.89 30.36
CA TYR A 79 -12.55 26.83 31.49
C TYR A 79 -13.72 25.87 31.25
N LYS A 80 -14.34 25.91 30.05
CA LYS A 80 -15.42 25.01 29.68
C LYS A 80 -14.94 23.56 29.64
N LEU A 81 -13.75 23.32 29.09
CA LEU A 81 -13.13 22.00 29.09
C LEU A 81 -12.94 21.47 30.51
N TYR A 82 -12.38 22.26 31.43
CA TYR A 82 -12.29 21.86 32.84
C TYR A 82 -13.64 21.58 33.50
N ALA A 83 -14.68 22.37 33.18
CA ALA A 83 -16.02 22.12 33.71
C ALA A 83 -16.55 20.76 33.24
N MET A 84 -16.39 20.42 31.96
CA MET A 84 -16.79 19.12 31.40
C MET A 84 -15.99 17.95 32.00
N LEU A 85 -14.70 18.16 32.25
CA LEU A 85 -13.85 17.16 32.92
C LEU A 85 -14.30 16.92 34.37
N ARG A 86 -14.64 17.97 35.11
CA ARG A 86 -15.17 17.85 36.48
C ARG A 86 -16.56 17.22 36.52
N ALA A 87 -17.38 17.48 35.50
CA ALA A 87 -18.70 16.86 35.34
C ALA A 87 -18.62 15.39 34.91
N GLY A 88 -17.47 14.94 34.40
CA GLY A 88 -17.29 13.57 33.93
C GLY A 88 -17.92 13.29 32.55
N GLU A 89 -18.24 14.33 31.78
CA GLU A 89 -18.85 14.20 30.45
C GLU A 89 -17.85 13.68 29.40
N ILE A 90 -16.56 13.98 29.59
CA ILE A 90 -15.46 13.64 28.69
C ILE A 90 -14.61 12.54 29.33
N PRO A 91 -14.19 11.51 28.55
CA PRO A 91 -13.29 10.47 29.04
C PRO A 91 -11.95 11.07 29.46
N HIS A 92 -11.60 10.94 30.73
CA HIS A 92 -10.38 11.49 31.30
C HIS A 92 -9.81 10.59 32.39
N VAL A 93 -8.52 10.77 32.67
CA VAL A 93 -7.83 10.13 33.79
C VAL A 93 -7.29 11.24 34.70
N LYS A 94 -7.76 11.27 35.94
CA LYS A 94 -7.24 12.21 36.94
C LYS A 94 -6.06 11.57 37.68
N ILE A 95 -4.88 12.18 37.58
CA ILE A 95 -3.68 11.75 38.32
C ILE A 95 -3.25 12.89 39.24
N GLY A 96 -3.50 12.72 40.54
CA GLY A 96 -3.29 13.77 41.54
C GLY A 96 -4.12 15.02 41.24
N ALA A 97 -3.43 16.14 40.99
CA ALA A 97 -4.05 17.42 40.67
C ALA A 97 -4.27 17.65 39.15
N LYS A 98 -3.79 16.74 38.29
CA LYS A 98 -3.80 16.92 36.83
C LYS A 98 -4.85 16.03 36.16
N TYR A 99 -5.40 16.54 35.07
CA TYR A 99 -6.23 15.77 34.14
C TYR A 99 -5.40 15.38 32.93
N LEU A 100 -5.43 14.09 32.61
CA LEU A 100 -4.79 13.50 31.45
C LEU A 100 -5.85 12.92 30.52
N LEU A 101 -5.70 13.18 29.25
CA LEU A 101 -6.68 12.88 28.22
C LEU A 101 -6.02 11.98 27.19
N ARG A 102 -6.59 10.81 26.95
CA ARG A 102 -6.10 9.98 25.85
C ARG A 102 -6.71 10.46 24.55
N ARG A 103 -5.88 10.68 23.53
CA ARG A 103 -6.32 11.14 22.22
C ARG A 103 -7.37 10.21 21.62
N GLU A 104 -7.06 8.92 21.60
CA GLU A 104 -7.94 7.87 21.05
C GLU A 104 -9.33 7.87 21.70
N SER A 105 -9.39 8.07 23.02
CA SER A 105 -10.65 8.09 23.77
C SER A 105 -11.45 9.36 23.52
N LEU A 106 -10.78 10.51 23.41
CA LEU A 106 -11.40 11.79 23.09
C LEU A 106 -12.01 11.79 21.69
N GLU A 107 -11.27 11.31 20.68
CA GLU A 107 -11.74 11.22 19.29
C GLU A 107 -12.92 10.26 19.17
N ALA A 108 -12.85 9.09 19.84
CA ALA A 108 -13.95 8.14 19.88
C ALA A 108 -15.20 8.75 20.54
N TRP A 109 -15.03 9.51 21.63
CA TRP A 109 -16.13 10.21 22.29
C TRP A 109 -16.76 11.27 21.39
N MET A 110 -15.97 12.10 20.69
CA MET A 110 -16.52 13.10 19.76
C MET A 110 -17.35 12.44 18.67
N ARG A 111 -16.83 11.36 18.05
CA ARG A 111 -17.58 10.59 17.05
C ARG A 111 -18.90 10.05 17.58
N GLN A 112 -18.96 9.63 18.84
CA GLN A 112 -20.21 9.18 19.47
C GLN A 112 -21.20 10.33 19.68
N GLN A 113 -20.71 11.51 20.10
CA GLN A 113 -21.55 12.70 20.26
C GLN A 113 -22.17 13.14 18.91
N GLU A 114 -21.38 13.15 17.85
CA GLU A 114 -21.84 13.50 16.50
C GLU A 114 -22.90 12.54 15.97
N GLN A 115 -22.78 11.24 16.30
CA GLN A 115 -23.75 10.22 15.91
C GLN A 115 -25.03 10.26 16.75
N GLY A 116 -24.91 10.57 18.04
CA GLY A 116 -26.05 10.68 18.96
C GLY A 116 -26.88 11.96 18.79
N ALA A 117 -26.30 13.02 18.24
CA ALA A 117 -26.98 14.29 18.00
C ALA A 117 -27.88 14.30 16.74
N GLY A 118 -27.93 13.20 15.99
CA GLY A 118 -28.71 13.06 14.76
C GLY A 118 -30.01 12.23 14.87
N SER A 119 -30.49 11.93 16.08
CA SER A 119 -31.74 11.18 16.32
C SER A 119 -32.88 12.06 16.83
#